data_AF-A0A959CYB8-F1
#
_entry.id   AF-A0A959CYB8-F1
#
_cell.length_a   1.000
_cell.length_b   1.000
_cell.length_c   1.000
_cell.angle_alpha   90.00
_cell.angle_beta   90.00
_cell.angle_gamma   90.00
#
_symmetry.space_group_name_H-M   'P 1'
#
loop_
_entity.id
_entity.type
_entity.pdbx_description
1 polymer ?
#
loop_
_entity_poly.entity_id
_entity_poly.type
_entity_poly.pdbx_seq_one_letter_code
_entity_poly.pdbx_strand_id
1 'polypeptide(L)' 'MPNHVEFHSEGFDKHACEGRREGDWYIFECPECSYIRKWNPTTNEMNLVDSGDENVLHNGWFKPVGLQADKYNPN' A
#
# COMPACT_ATOMS: atom_id res chain seq x y z
N MET A 1 -24.65 -1.53 23.74
CA MET A 1 -23.87 -0.33 23.34
C MET A 1 -22.81 -0.81 22.37
N PRO A 2 -22.61 -0.19 21.20
CA PRO A 2 -21.58 -0.65 20.27
C PRO A 2 -20.21 -0.28 20.82
N ASN A 3 -19.29 -1.24 20.87
CA ASN A 3 -17.90 -1.00 21.24
C ASN A 3 -17.23 -0.21 20.12
N HIS A 4 -17.03 1.09 20.31
CA HIS A 4 -16.16 1.89 19.45
C HIS A 4 -14.72 1.57 19.86
N VAL A 5 -13.97 0.92 18.97
CA VAL A 5 -12.52 0.71 19.15
C VAL A 5 -11.81 1.81 18.38
N GLU A 6 -11.24 2.77 19.10
CA GLU A 6 -10.39 3.81 18.51
C GLU A 6 -8.98 3.25 18.35
N PHE A 7 -8.53 3.08 17.10
CA PHE A 7 -7.15 2.71 16.79
C PHE A 7 -6.30 3.98 16.77
N HIS A 8 -5.63 4.30 17.88
CA HIS A 8 -4.66 5.39 17.93
C HIS A 8 -3.35 4.95 17.28
N SER A 9 -2.93 5.64 16.22
CA SER A 9 -1.61 5.46 15.58
C SER A 9 -0.53 6.39 16.16
N GLU A 10 -0.83 7.04 17.27
CA GLU A 10 0.07 7.98 17.94
C GLU A 10 1.22 7.18 18.59
N GLY A 11 2.45 7.38 18.09
CA GLY A 11 3.66 6.76 18.65
C GLY A 11 4.39 5.75 17.75
N PHE A 12 3.83 5.37 16.60
CA PHE A 12 4.54 4.56 15.61
C PHE A 12 5.19 5.42 14.53
N ASP A 13 6.41 5.10 14.16
CA ASP A 13 7.08 5.69 12.99
C ASP A 13 6.34 5.30 11.71
N LYS A 14 6.35 6.21 10.72
CA LYS A 14 5.57 6.08 9.50
C LYS A 14 6.47 6.29 8.29
N HIS A 15 6.52 5.32 7.39
CA HIS A 15 7.29 5.42 6.16
C HIS A 15 6.39 5.50 4.93
N ALA A 16 6.81 6.33 3.97
CA ALA A 16 6.13 6.46 2.68
C ALA A 16 6.74 5.46 1.68
N CYS A 17 5.94 4.47 1.26
CA CYS A 17 6.39 3.48 0.27
C CYS A 17 6.13 3.96 -1.15
N GLU A 18 7.06 3.63 -2.05
CA GLU A 18 6.95 3.90 -3.47
C GLU A 18 6.31 2.70 -4.18
N GLY A 19 5.29 2.98 -5.00
CA GLY A 19 4.63 1.96 -5.81
C GLY A 19 5.19 1.93 -7.24
N ARG A 20 5.55 0.75 -7.73
CA ARG A 20 5.78 0.48 -9.17
C ARG A 20 4.97 -0.72 -9.65
N ARG A 21 4.82 -0.85 -10.97
CA ARG A 21 4.15 -1.99 -11.60
C ARG A 21 5.14 -2.81 -12.41
N GLU A 22 5.14 -4.12 -12.18
CA GLU A 22 5.93 -5.12 -12.91
C GLU A 22 4.99 -6.23 -13.40
N GLY A 23 4.60 -6.19 -14.67
CA GLY A 23 3.59 -7.08 -15.22
C GLY A 23 2.23 -6.92 -14.52
N ASP A 24 1.74 -8.02 -13.93
CA ASP A 24 0.48 -8.05 -13.18
C ASP A 24 0.64 -7.67 -11.71
N TRP A 25 1.87 -7.39 -11.26
CA TRP A 25 2.17 -7.11 -9.86
C TRP A 25 2.40 -5.62 -9.63
N TYR A 26 1.79 -5.13 -8.56
CA TYR A 26 2.08 -3.84 -7.94
C TYR A 26 3.05 -4.10 -6.81
N ILE A 27 4.22 -3.49 -6.88
CA ILE A 27 5.28 -3.64 -5.89
C ILE A 27 5.34 -2.34 -5.10
N PHE A 28 5.24 -2.46 -3.79
CA PHE A 28 5.43 -1.37 -2.85
C PHE A 28 6.75 -1.62 -2.11
N GLU A 29 7.71 -0.72 -2.29
CA GLU A 29 9.03 -0.77 -1.69
C GLU A 29 9.22 0.45 -0.79
N CYS A 30 9.69 0.22 0.44
CA CYS A 30 10.02 1.30 1.34
C CYS A 30 11.44 1.82 1.03
N PRO A 31 11.66 3.13 0.81
CA PRO A 31 12.99 3.68 0.62
C PRO A 31 13.78 3.82 1.94
N GLU A 32 13.11 3.66 3.08
CA GLU A 32 13.65 3.92 4.43
C GLU A 32 14.00 2.63 5.21
N CYS A 33 13.47 1.48 4.79
CA CYS A 33 13.74 0.18 5.42
C CYS A 33 13.62 -0.97 4.40
N SER A 34 13.76 -2.22 4.84
CA SER A 34 13.67 -3.38 3.94
C SER A 34 12.25 -3.79 3.54
N TYR A 35 11.20 -3.09 3.99
CA TYR A 35 9.81 -3.47 3.72
C TYR A 35 9.50 -3.53 2.22
N ILE A 36 9.00 -4.69 1.78
CA ILE A 36 8.55 -4.93 0.41
C ILE A 36 7.28 -5.79 0.43
N ARG A 37 6.20 -5.28 -0.20
CA ARG A 37 5.01 -6.08 -0.51
C ARG A 37 4.67 -6.07 -1.99
N LYS A 38 4.07 -7.14 -2.46
CA LYS A 38 3.52 -7.27 -3.81
C LYS A 38 2.03 -7.53 -3.74
N TRP A 39 1.28 -6.95 -4.66
CA TRP A 39 -0.16 -7.18 -4.81
C TRP A 39 -0.50 -7.36 -6.28
N ASN A 40 -1.20 -8.44 -6.61
CA ASN A 40 -1.77 -8.65 -7.93
C ASN A 40 -3.27 -8.33 -7.87
N PRO A 41 -3.76 -7.22 -8.46
CA PRO A 41 -5.17 -6.85 -8.39
C PRO A 41 -6.08 -7.76 -9.21
N THR A 42 -5.55 -8.49 -10.19
CA THR A 42 -6.34 -9.42 -11.03
C THR A 42 -6.72 -10.68 -10.24
N THR A 43 -5.78 -11.23 -9.47
CA THR A 43 -6.00 -12.42 -8.63
C THR A 43 -6.35 -12.07 -7.19
N ASN A 44 -6.20 -10.81 -6.81
CA ASN A 44 -6.23 -10.31 -5.43
C ASN A 44 -5.18 -10.97 -4.51
N GLU A 45 -4.13 -11.56 -5.09
CA GLU A 45 -3.03 -12.16 -4.34
C GLU A 45 -2.14 -11.08 -3.73
N MET A 46 -1.74 -11.25 -2.47
CA MET A 46 -0.83 -10.35 -1.76
C MET A 46 0.31 -11.16 -1.16
N ASN A 47 1.54 -10.75 -1.46
CA ASN A 47 2.76 -11.38 -0.97
C ASN A 47 3.60 -10.35 -0.23
N LEU A 48 3.77 -10.54 1.09
CA LEU A 48 4.78 -9.83 1.85
C LEU A 48 6.12 -10.51 1.58
N VAL A 49 7.03 -9.79 0.93
CA VAL A 49 8.37 -10.31 0.60
C VAL A 49 9.31 -10.09 1.77
N ASP A 50 9.22 -8.92 2.39
CA ASP A 50 9.99 -8.53 3.57
C ASP A 50 9.13 -7.58 4.41
N SER A 51 9.10 -7.81 5.73
CA SER A 51 8.29 -7.03 6.68
C SER A 51 8.94 -5.73 7.12
N GLY A 52 10.25 -5.54 6.90
CA GLY A 52 10.99 -4.46 7.53
C GLY A 52 10.86 -4.50 9.05
N ASP A 53 10.86 -3.32 9.67
CA ASP A 53 10.52 -3.16 11.08
C ASP A 53 9.00 -3.23 11.27
N GLU A 54 8.56 -4.21 12.07
CA GLU A 54 7.14 -4.45 12.39
C GLU A 54 6.49 -3.33 13.21
N ASN A 55 7.29 -2.48 13.85
CA ASN A 55 6.83 -1.31 14.60
C ASN A 55 6.69 -0.05 13.72
N VAL A 56 6.96 -0.17 12.42
CA VAL A 56 6.82 0.94 11.48
C VAL A 56 5.58 0.75 10.63
N LEU A 57 4.75 1.78 10.58
CA LEU A 57 3.57 1.80 9.72
C LEU A 57 3.94 2.22 8.31
N HIS A 58 3.71 1.32 7.37
CA HIS A 58 4.02 1.54 5.97
C HIS A 58 2.77 1.98 5.19
N ASN A 59 2.84 3.13 4.54
CA ASN A 59 1.80 3.61 3.65
C ASN A 59 2.35 3.83 2.23
N GLY A 60 1.81 3.10 1.25
CA GLY A 60 2.23 3.22 -0.15
C GLY A 60 1.11 3.72 -1.04
N TRP A 61 1.47 4.56 -2.01
CA TRP A 61 0.58 4.96 -3.11
C TRP A 61 1.20 4.53 -4.43
N PHE A 62 0.37 3.97 -5.31
CA PHE A 62 0.72 3.78 -6.72
C PHE A 62 -0.16 4.69 -7.56
N LYS A 63 0.45 5.56 -8.36
CA LYS A 63 -0.27 6.34 -9.37
C LYS A 63 -0.04 5.69 -10.74
N PRO A 64 -1.05 5.08 -11.37
CA PRO A 64 -0.92 4.56 -12.72
C PRO A 64 -0.57 5.70 -13.68
N VAL A 65 0.52 5.55 -14.44
CA VAL A 65 0.78 6.40 -15.60
C VAL A 65 -0.25 6.02 -16.66
N GLY A 66 -1.21 6.91 -16.93
CA GLY A 66 -2.27 6.68 -17.93
C GLY A 66 -3.70 6.55 -17.40
N LEU A 67 -3.98 6.82 -16.12
CA LEU A 67 -5.35 7.23 -15.74
C LEU A 67 -5.62 8.60 -16.38
N GLN A 68 -6.04 8.61 -17.64
CA GLN A 68 -6.78 9.74 -18.17
C GLN A 68 -8.02 9.91 -17.28
N ALA A 69 -8.28 11.14 -16.85
CA ALA A 69 -9.35 11.48 -15.93
C ALA A 69 -10.76 11.35 -16.56
N ASP A 70 -10.91 10.63 -17.67
CA ASP A 70 -12.01 10.80 -18.62
C ASP A 70 -12.99 9.62 -18.70
N LYS A 71 -13.00 8.68 -17.73
CA LYS A 71 -14.04 7.62 -17.68
C LYS A 71 -14.61 7.31 -16.30
N TYR A 72 -14.66 8.26 -15.37
CA TYR A 72 -15.63 8.16 -14.28
C TYR A 72 -17.01 8.59 -14.81
N ASN A 73 -17.87 7.62 -15.11
CA ASN A 73 -19.27 7.81 -15.46
C ASN A 73 -20.14 7.46 -14.23
N PRO A 74 -20.57 8.45 -13.42
CA PRO A 74 -21.43 8.20 -12.26
C PRO A 74 -22.92 8.06 -12.62
N ASN A 75 -23.26 7.54 -13.80
CA ASN A 75 -24.66 7.21 -14.12
C ASN A 75 -25.06 5.88 -13.49
#